data_AF-A0A854E360-F1
#
_entry.id   AF-A0A854E360-F1
#
_cell.length_a   1.000
_cell.length_b   1.000
_cell.length_c   1.000
_cell.angle_alpha   90.00
_cell.angle_beta   90.00
_cell.angle_gamma   90.00
#
_symmetry.space_group_name_H-M   'P 1'
#
loop_
_entity.id
_entity.type
_entity.pdbx_description
1 polymer ?
#
loop_
_entity_poly.entity_id
_entity_poly.type
_entity_poly.pdbx_seq_one_letter_code
_entity_poly.pdbx_strand_id
1 'polypeptide(L)'
;MSRALSARRNDSIAAPNSAAWPTPAQLATLGTVLCLYHADGNELGGWRQAVRVHACQGVDSEGLRESLCFLDGRGRCVWRLYLLPDSDFLAWDRLVAPLPPGPEHDVEASVGERLWRRLAGHLGGQRWRLCALRLHAADDGRTLAASLSTLSSLGAATARRIARLEGAEGELAIDDCCCADAARRPAPQIPGDLPLIRL
;
A
#
# COMPACT_ATOMS: atom_id res chain seq x y z
N MET A 1 16.61 -10.82 5.87
CA MET A 1 15.98 -12.11 5.54
C MET A 1 14.68 -11.82 4.80
N SER A 2 14.58 -12.14 3.51
CA SER A 2 13.38 -11.89 2.71
C SER A 2 12.30 -12.92 3.05
N ARG A 3 11.23 -12.50 3.73
CA ARG A 3 10.06 -13.35 3.97
C ARG A 3 9.18 -13.31 2.73
N ALA A 4 8.97 -14.46 2.09
CA ALA A 4 8.01 -14.64 1.01
C ALA A 4 6.78 -15.38 1.55
N LEU A 5 5.58 -14.89 1.23
CA LEU A 5 4.30 -15.48 1.60
C LEU A 5 3.49 -15.78 0.34
N SER A 6 2.64 -16.80 0.38
CA SER A 6 1.75 -17.16 -0.72
C SER A 6 0.35 -17.48 -0.22
N ALA A 7 -0.66 -17.10 -0.98
CA ALA A 7 -2.06 -17.32 -0.69
C ALA A 7 -2.84 -17.68 -1.96
N ARG A 8 -3.53 -18.82 -1.92
CA ARG A 8 -4.52 -19.21 -2.93
C ARG A 8 -5.87 -18.60 -2.62
N ARG A 9 -6.55 -18.08 -3.64
CA ARG A 9 -7.95 -17.66 -3.52
C ARG A 9 -8.87 -18.87 -3.49
N ASN A 10 -9.95 -18.78 -2.73
CA ASN A 10 -11.00 -19.80 -2.73
C ASN A 10 -12.09 -19.39 -3.74
N ASP A 11 -12.04 -19.91 -4.96
CA ASP A 11 -12.95 -19.52 -6.05
C ASP A 11 -14.41 -19.98 -5.84
N SER A 12 -14.67 -20.82 -4.83
CA SER A 12 -15.98 -21.41 -4.53
C SER A 12 -17.06 -20.41 -4.07
N ILE A 13 -16.70 -19.15 -3.79
CA ILE A 13 -17.59 -18.09 -3.26
C ILE A 13 -17.73 -16.94 -4.27
N ALA A 14 -17.22 -17.09 -5.50
CA ALA A 14 -17.35 -16.05 -6.52
C ALA A 14 -18.79 -16.00 -7.05
N ALA A 15 -19.50 -14.91 -6.77
CA ALA A 15 -20.77 -14.60 -7.43
C ALA A 15 -20.56 -14.44 -8.95
N PRO A 16 -21.53 -14.85 -9.80
CA PRO A 16 -21.35 -15.01 -11.25
C PRO A 16 -21.21 -13.70 -12.06
N ASN A 17 -20.92 -12.56 -11.43
CA ASN A 17 -20.57 -11.30 -12.10
C ASN A 17 -19.10 -10.90 -11.82
N SER A 18 -18.19 -11.86 -12.04
CA SER A 18 -16.77 -11.81 -11.70
C SER A 18 -15.88 -10.99 -12.65
N ALA A 19 -16.46 -10.19 -13.56
CA ALA A 19 -15.69 -9.48 -14.59
C ALA A 19 -14.77 -8.37 -14.05
N ALA A 20 -14.97 -7.93 -12.80
CA ALA A 20 -14.20 -6.85 -12.18
C ALA A 20 -13.21 -7.32 -11.10
N TRP A 21 -12.93 -8.63 -10.95
CA TRP A 21 -11.93 -9.06 -9.95
C TRP A 21 -10.51 -9.07 -10.53
N PRO A 22 -9.52 -8.44 -9.88
CA PRO A 22 -8.14 -8.43 -10.36
C PRO A 22 -7.54 -9.83 -10.24
N THR A 23 -6.97 -10.35 -11.32
CA THR A 23 -6.21 -11.59 -11.30
C THR A 23 -4.89 -11.41 -10.55
N PRO A 24 -4.27 -12.49 -10.01
CA PRO A 24 -2.94 -12.40 -9.43
C PRO A 24 -1.90 -11.81 -10.38
N ALA A 25 -2.00 -12.10 -11.68
CA ALA A 25 -1.11 -11.55 -12.70
C ALA A 25 -1.25 -10.03 -12.82
N GLN A 26 -2.48 -9.50 -12.82
CA GLN A 26 -2.72 -8.05 -12.82
C GLN A 26 -2.23 -7.37 -11.54
N LEU A 27 -2.34 -8.03 -10.37
CA LEU A 27 -1.78 -7.49 -9.13
C LEU A 27 -0.25 -7.49 -9.13
N ALA A 28 0.38 -8.48 -9.78
CA ALA A 28 1.83 -8.58 -9.87
C ALA A 28 2.46 -7.50 -10.75
N THR A 29 1.70 -6.89 -11.68
CA THR A 29 2.20 -5.79 -12.52
C THR A 29 2.27 -4.44 -11.80
N LEU A 30 1.70 -4.31 -10.60
CA LEU A 30 1.64 -3.04 -9.86
C LEU A 30 3.00 -2.55 -9.35
N GLY A 31 4.05 -3.37 -9.43
CA GLY A 31 5.35 -3.05 -8.83
C GLY A 31 5.26 -3.05 -7.30
N THR A 32 5.80 -2.02 -6.67
CA THR A 32 5.77 -1.88 -5.21
C THR A 32 4.49 -1.19 -4.77
N VAL A 33 3.73 -1.84 -3.87
CA VAL A 33 2.49 -1.30 -3.30
C VAL A 33 2.58 -1.27 -1.78
N LEU A 34 1.77 -0.39 -1.18
CA LEU A 34 1.61 -0.37 0.27
C LEU A 34 0.41 -1.22 0.68
N CYS A 35 0.67 -2.27 1.45
CA CYS A 35 -0.35 -3.19 1.92
C CYS A 35 -0.76 -2.86 3.35
N LEU A 36 -2.07 -2.70 3.56
CA LEU A 36 -2.73 -2.56 4.85
C LEU A 36 -3.54 -3.84 5.16
N TYR A 37 -3.29 -4.44 6.31
CA TYR A 37 -3.89 -5.72 6.73
C TYR A 37 -4.13 -5.76 8.25
N HIS A 38 -5.02 -6.63 8.73
CA HIS A 38 -5.29 -6.77 10.17
C HIS A 38 -4.11 -7.44 10.90
N ALA A 39 -3.78 -6.96 12.10
CA ALA A 39 -2.67 -7.49 12.91
C ALA A 39 -2.83 -8.97 13.29
N ASP A 40 -4.06 -9.46 13.41
CA ASP A 40 -4.36 -10.87 13.71
C ASP A 40 -4.15 -11.80 12.49
N GLY A 41 -3.91 -11.22 11.32
CA GLY A 41 -3.70 -11.92 10.07
C GLY A 41 -2.26 -11.80 9.56
N ASN A 42 -2.11 -12.09 8.26
CA ASN A 42 -0.90 -11.82 7.52
C ASN A 42 -1.20 -10.93 6.32
N GLU A 43 -0.14 -10.50 5.65
CA GLU A 43 -0.11 -9.59 4.52
C GLU A 43 -1.01 -10.02 3.36
N LEU A 44 -1.27 -11.32 3.20
CA LEU A 44 -2.14 -11.88 2.17
C LEU A 44 -3.43 -12.50 2.75
N GLY A 45 -3.66 -12.35 4.06
CA GLY A 45 -4.78 -12.97 4.75
C GLY A 45 -6.12 -12.45 4.24
N GLY A 46 -6.18 -11.16 3.91
CA GLY A 46 -7.38 -10.55 3.37
C GLY A 46 -7.65 -10.90 1.89
N TRP A 47 -6.61 -11.19 1.08
CA TRP A 47 -6.78 -11.71 -0.29
C TRP A 47 -7.61 -13.01 -0.32
N ARG A 48 -7.40 -13.89 0.67
CA ARG A 48 -8.15 -15.16 0.79
C ARG A 48 -9.61 -14.97 1.20
N GLN A 49 -9.89 -13.91 1.95
CA GLN A 49 -11.20 -13.68 2.59
C GLN A 49 -12.10 -12.78 1.74
N ALA A 50 -11.51 -11.95 0.90
CA ALA A 50 -12.25 -10.96 0.16
C ALA A 50 -13.04 -11.56 -1.01
N VAL A 51 -14.26 -11.05 -1.16
CA VAL A 51 -15.20 -11.44 -2.22
C VAL A 51 -15.62 -10.27 -3.09
N ARG A 52 -15.40 -9.02 -2.63
CA ARG A 52 -15.56 -7.79 -3.43
C ARG A 52 -14.32 -6.91 -3.37
N VAL A 53 -14.12 -6.13 -4.43
CA VAL A 53 -13.01 -5.18 -4.56
C VAL A 53 -13.54 -3.90 -5.19
N HIS A 54 -13.06 -2.76 -4.72
CA HIS A 54 -13.43 -1.44 -5.23
C HIS A 54 -12.21 -0.54 -5.27
N ALA A 55 -12.18 0.38 -6.24
CA ALA A 55 -11.23 1.48 -6.24
C ALA A 55 -11.75 2.61 -5.35
N CYS A 56 -10.88 3.16 -4.52
CA CYS A 56 -11.17 4.24 -3.60
C CYS A 56 -10.17 5.37 -3.81
N GLN A 57 -10.69 6.59 -3.83
CA GLN A 57 -9.91 7.82 -3.88
C GLN A 57 -10.22 8.65 -2.62
N GLY A 58 -9.18 9.24 -2.06
CA GLY A 58 -9.30 10.18 -0.95
C GLY A 58 -8.38 11.36 -1.18
N VAL A 59 -8.80 12.54 -0.75
CA VAL A 59 -7.99 13.75 -0.83
C VAL A 59 -7.59 14.18 0.58
N ASP A 60 -6.31 14.48 0.77
CA ASP A 60 -5.80 15.13 1.97
C ASP A 60 -5.08 16.43 1.61
N SER A 61 -4.57 17.15 2.62
CA SER A 61 -3.87 18.43 2.43
C SER A 61 -2.61 18.32 1.55
N GLU A 62 -2.10 17.11 1.37
CA GLU A 62 -0.87 16.77 0.64
C GLU A 62 -1.20 16.04 -0.68
N GLY A 63 -2.47 16.03 -1.10
CA GLY A 63 -2.89 15.59 -2.43
C GLY A 63 -3.81 14.37 -2.46
N LEU A 64 -3.91 13.77 -3.66
CA LEU A 64 -4.75 12.61 -3.93
C LEU A 64 -4.08 11.33 -3.42
N ARG A 65 -4.89 10.44 -2.84
CA ARG A 65 -4.52 9.11 -2.39
C ARG A 65 -5.47 8.09 -3.01
N GLU A 66 -4.89 7.10 -3.66
CA GLU A 66 -5.65 6.04 -4.32
C GLU A 66 -5.41 4.70 -3.63
N SER A 67 -6.45 3.87 -3.57
CA SER A 67 -6.38 2.55 -2.96
C SER A 67 -7.37 1.56 -3.56
N LEU A 68 -7.06 0.28 -3.43
CA LEU A 68 -7.97 -0.83 -3.70
C LEU A 68 -8.45 -1.39 -2.36
N CYS A 69 -9.76 -1.37 -2.11
CA CYS A 69 -10.36 -1.94 -0.92
C CYS A 69 -10.95 -3.31 -1.22
N PHE A 70 -10.50 -4.33 -0.49
CA PHE A 70 -11.00 -5.68 -0.59
C PHE A 70 -11.91 -6.00 0.59
N LEU A 71 -13.15 -6.39 0.29
CA LEU A 71 -14.21 -6.58 1.26
C LEU A 71 -14.55 -8.06 1.43
N ASP A 72 -14.79 -8.49 2.67
CA ASP A 72 -15.33 -9.83 2.97
C ASP A 72 -16.82 -9.95 2.59
N GLY A 73 -17.38 -11.16 2.75
CA GLY A 73 -18.81 -11.41 2.49
C GLY A 73 -19.78 -10.60 3.36
N ARG A 74 -19.29 -9.96 4.42
CA ARG A 74 -20.06 -9.08 5.33
C ARG A 74 -19.88 -7.61 4.95
N GLY A 75 -19.12 -7.30 3.89
CA GLY A 75 -18.84 -5.94 3.44
C GLY A 75 -17.77 -5.21 4.25
N ARG A 76 -17.04 -5.89 5.13
CA ARG A 76 -15.95 -5.28 5.90
C ARG A 76 -14.68 -5.27 5.08
N CYS A 77 -13.94 -4.16 5.10
CA CYS A 77 -12.60 -4.10 4.51
C CYS A 77 -11.68 -5.03 5.30
N VAL A 78 -11.06 -5.99 4.63
CA VAL A 78 -10.12 -6.96 5.22
C VAL A 78 -8.72 -6.88 4.63
N TRP A 79 -8.56 -6.12 3.55
CA TRP A 79 -7.28 -5.86 2.90
C TRP A 79 -7.37 -4.57 2.11
N ARG A 80 -6.29 -3.80 2.09
CA ARG A 80 -6.21 -2.61 1.24
C ARG A 80 -4.82 -2.45 0.66
N LEU A 81 -4.76 -2.11 -0.62
CA LEU A 81 -3.53 -1.76 -1.31
C LEU A 81 -3.57 -0.27 -1.64
N TYR A 82 -2.52 0.49 -1.35
CA TYR A 82 -2.39 1.88 -1.78
C TYR A 82 -1.37 2.00 -2.90
N LEU A 83 -1.69 2.92 -3.82
CA LEU A 83 -0.75 3.43 -4.80
C LEU A 83 0.36 4.20 -4.08
N LEU A 84 1.61 3.91 -4.44
CA LEU A 84 2.78 4.65 -4.01
C LEU A 84 3.47 5.32 -5.22
N PRO A 85 4.33 6.32 -4.96
CA PRO A 85 5.28 6.81 -5.96
C PRO A 85 6.13 5.70 -6.61
N ASP A 86 6.39 4.62 -5.88
CA ASP A 86 7.16 3.44 -6.30
C ASP A 86 6.33 2.42 -7.10
N SER A 87 5.02 2.62 -7.22
CA SER A 87 4.13 1.73 -7.97
C SER A 87 4.21 1.99 -9.47
N ASP A 88 3.90 0.97 -10.28
CA ASP A 88 3.64 1.17 -11.71
C ASP A 88 2.26 1.82 -11.89
N PHE A 89 2.26 3.13 -12.12
CA PHE A 89 1.04 3.93 -12.30
C PHE A 89 0.19 3.46 -13.48
N LEU A 90 0.79 3.03 -14.59
CA LEU A 90 0.02 2.60 -15.76
C LEU A 90 -0.60 1.22 -15.54
N ALA A 91 0.06 0.34 -14.81
CA ALA A 91 -0.53 -0.92 -14.37
C ALA A 91 -1.69 -0.67 -13.39
N TRP A 92 -1.52 0.27 -12.46
CA TRP A 92 -2.55 0.67 -11.52
C TRP A 92 -3.80 1.24 -12.21
N ASP A 93 -3.61 2.19 -13.13
CA ASP A 93 -4.71 2.83 -13.87
C ASP A 93 -5.53 1.80 -14.67
N ARG A 94 -4.85 0.91 -15.40
CA ARG A 94 -5.51 -0.20 -16.13
C ARG A 94 -6.25 -1.15 -15.19
N LEU A 95 -5.73 -1.37 -13.98
CA LEU A 95 -6.35 -2.24 -12.99
C LEU A 95 -7.61 -1.61 -12.40
N VAL A 96 -7.60 -0.29 -12.18
CA VAL A 96 -8.71 0.47 -11.59
C VAL A 96 -9.83 0.71 -12.58
N ALA A 97 -9.52 0.97 -13.86
CA ALA A 97 -10.50 1.30 -14.90
C ALA A 97 -11.74 0.37 -14.98
N PRO A 98 -11.63 -0.97 -14.86
CA PRO A 98 -12.80 -1.85 -14.90
C PRO A 98 -13.48 -2.03 -13.53
N LEU A 99 -12.95 -1.48 -12.44
CA LEU A 99 -13.48 -1.69 -11.10
C LEU A 99 -14.68 -0.79 -10.83
N PRO A 100 -15.69 -1.30 -10.10
CA PRO A 100 -16.74 -0.43 -9.59
C PRO A 100 -16.11 0.65 -8.71
N PRO A 101 -16.53 1.93 -8.85
CA PRO A 101 -16.15 2.95 -7.90
C PRO A 101 -16.59 2.49 -6.51
N GLY A 102 -15.74 2.70 -5.51
CA GLY A 102 -16.11 2.47 -4.12
C GLY A 102 -17.30 3.35 -3.72
N PRO A 103 -18.05 2.98 -2.68
CA PRO A 103 -19.08 3.86 -2.14
C PRO A 103 -18.47 5.25 -1.85
N GLU A 104 -19.08 6.32 -2.35
CA GLU A 104 -18.64 7.73 -2.20
C GLU A 104 -18.51 8.22 -0.75
N HIS A 105 -18.82 7.37 0.24
CA HIS A 105 -18.76 7.61 1.67
C HIS A 105 -17.39 8.08 2.19
N ASP A 106 -16.31 8.08 1.40
CA ASP A 106 -15.00 8.62 1.83
C ASP A 106 -14.75 10.07 1.41
N VAL A 107 -15.47 10.58 0.40
CA VAL A 107 -15.33 11.97 -0.07
C VAL A 107 -16.15 12.93 0.81
N GLU A 108 -17.33 12.50 1.25
CA GLU A 108 -18.24 13.34 2.07
C GLU A 108 -18.23 13.04 3.58
N ALA A 109 -17.57 11.96 4.04
CA ALA A 109 -17.48 11.69 5.47
C ALA A 109 -16.88 12.89 6.19
N SER A 110 -17.62 13.45 7.14
CA SER A 110 -17.16 14.59 7.92
C SER A 110 -15.82 14.26 8.61
N VAL A 111 -15.01 15.28 8.91
CA VAL A 111 -13.76 15.11 9.71
C VAL A 111 -14.04 14.32 11.00
N GLY A 112 -15.22 14.53 11.60
CA GLY A 112 -15.68 13.79 12.77
C GLY A 112 -15.85 12.30 12.50
N GLU A 113 -16.44 11.91 11.38
CA GLU A 113 -16.69 10.50 11.03
C GLU A 113 -15.41 9.73 10.68
N ARG A 114 -14.42 10.41 10.09
CA ARG A 114 -13.05 9.88 9.93
C ARG A 114 -12.36 9.67 11.27
N LEU A 115 -12.50 10.62 12.19
CA LEU A 115 -11.95 10.52 13.54
C LEU A 115 -12.66 9.41 14.35
N TRP A 116 -13.98 9.30 14.24
CA TRP A 116 -14.76 8.23 14.85
C TRP A 116 -14.39 6.86 14.29
N ARG A 117 -14.15 6.70 12.98
CA ARG A 117 -13.64 5.43 12.42
C ARG A 117 -12.25 5.08 12.95
N ARG A 118 -11.36 6.08 13.07
CA ARG A 118 -10.03 5.89 13.67
C ARG A 118 -10.13 5.46 15.13
N LEU A 119 -11.00 6.11 15.91
CA LEU A 119 -11.23 5.79 17.31
C LEU A 119 -11.96 4.45 17.48
N ALA A 120 -12.94 4.12 16.65
CA ALA A 120 -13.67 2.86 16.68
C ALA A 120 -12.77 1.69 16.26
N GLY A 121 -11.85 1.89 15.30
CA GLY A 121 -10.82 0.90 14.95
C GLY A 121 -9.85 0.66 16.10
N HIS A 122 -9.45 1.72 16.81
CA HIS A 122 -8.57 1.64 17.97
C HIS A 122 -9.26 1.01 19.19
N LEU A 123 -10.53 1.34 19.45
CA LEU A 123 -11.33 0.81 20.56
C LEU A 123 -11.89 -0.59 20.30
N GLY A 124 -12.11 -0.96 19.04
CA GLY A 124 -12.60 -2.28 18.62
C GLY A 124 -11.51 -3.36 18.52
N GLY A 125 -10.28 -3.07 18.95
CA GLY A 125 -9.17 -4.02 18.92
C GLY A 125 -8.65 -4.37 17.52
N GLN A 126 -9.14 -3.73 16.47
CA GLN A 126 -8.76 -4.00 15.08
C GLN A 126 -7.51 -3.18 14.74
N ARG A 127 -6.36 -3.62 15.25
CA ARG A 127 -5.07 -2.97 14.98
C ARG A 127 -4.67 -3.27 13.54
N TRP A 128 -4.59 -2.25 12.71
CA TRP A 128 -4.11 -2.39 11.34
C TRP A 128 -2.59 -2.37 11.30
N ARG A 129 -2.02 -3.21 10.43
CA ARG A 129 -0.60 -3.23 10.11
C ARG A 129 -0.37 -2.85 8.67
N LEU A 130 0.81 -2.30 8.42
CA LEU A 130 1.22 -1.79 7.12
C LEU A 130 2.59 -2.33 6.72
N CYS A 131 2.78 -2.66 5.46
CA CYS A 131 4.09 -2.99 4.90
C CYS A 131 4.16 -2.67 3.40
N ALA A 132 5.37 -2.46 2.90
CA ALA A 132 5.62 -2.36 1.47
C ALA A 132 5.84 -3.75 0.88
N LEU A 133 5.11 -4.09 -0.18
CA LEU A 133 5.16 -5.40 -0.81
C LEU A 133 5.33 -5.27 -2.32
N ARG A 134 5.98 -6.28 -2.89
CA ARG A 134 5.85 -6.62 -4.31
C ARG A 134 5.05 -7.90 -4.42
N LEU A 135 4.02 -7.87 -5.25
CA LEU A 135 3.13 -9.01 -5.48
C LEU A 135 3.63 -9.84 -6.66
N HIS A 136 3.40 -11.14 -6.61
CA HIS A 136 3.82 -12.11 -7.62
C HIS A 136 2.67 -13.06 -7.91
N ALA A 137 2.49 -13.43 -9.17
CA ALA A 137 1.60 -14.52 -9.54
C ALA A 137 2.39 -15.82 -9.59
N ALA A 138 1.86 -16.91 -9.04
CA ALA A 138 2.39 -18.23 -9.33
C ALA A 138 1.94 -18.70 -10.72
N ASP A 139 2.64 -19.70 -11.26
CA ASP A 139 2.37 -20.29 -12.58
C ASP A 139 0.95 -20.86 -12.72
N ASP A 140 0.30 -21.20 -11.61
CA ASP A 140 -1.09 -21.68 -11.60
C ASP A 140 -2.13 -20.57 -11.85
N GLY A 141 -1.70 -19.31 -11.94
CA GLY A 141 -2.54 -18.14 -12.24
C GLY A 141 -3.56 -17.78 -11.15
N ARG A 142 -3.62 -18.53 -10.04
CA ARG A 142 -4.61 -18.38 -8.96
C ARG A 142 -3.98 -18.09 -7.60
N THR A 143 -2.71 -18.41 -7.44
CA THR A 143 -1.94 -18.11 -6.24
C THR A 143 -1.30 -16.75 -6.36
N LEU A 144 -1.55 -15.90 -5.36
CA LEU A 144 -0.85 -14.65 -5.17
C LEU A 144 0.25 -14.86 -4.13
N ALA A 145 1.46 -14.46 -4.45
CA ALA A 145 2.57 -14.40 -3.51
C ALA A 145 3.00 -12.95 -3.29
N ALA A 146 3.70 -12.71 -2.19
CA ALA A 146 4.21 -11.40 -1.83
C ALA A 146 5.62 -11.52 -1.24
N SER A 147 6.47 -10.57 -1.60
CA SER A 147 7.75 -10.33 -0.96
C SER A 147 7.76 -8.93 -0.37
N LEU A 148 8.37 -8.76 0.80
CA LEU A 148 8.67 -7.42 1.32
C LEU A 148 9.51 -6.63 0.31
N SER A 149 9.17 -5.36 0.14
CA SER A 149 9.91 -4.43 -0.71
C SER A 149 10.51 -3.30 0.12
N THR A 150 11.60 -2.74 -0.39
CA THR A 150 12.08 -1.43 0.04
C THR A 150 11.27 -0.33 -0.65
N LEU A 151 11.28 0.87 -0.07
CA LEU A 151 10.65 2.08 -0.59
C LEU A 151 11.69 3.16 -0.86
N SER A 152 11.51 3.93 -1.92
CA SER A 152 12.18 5.22 -2.08
C SER A 152 11.87 6.16 -0.90
N SER A 153 12.69 7.18 -0.68
CA SER A 153 12.44 8.21 0.34
C SER A 153 11.06 8.86 0.21
N LEU A 154 10.59 9.10 -1.03
CA LEU A 154 9.28 9.68 -1.30
C LEU A 154 8.15 8.68 -1.00
N GLY A 155 8.34 7.41 -1.38
CA GLY A 155 7.45 6.30 -1.02
C GLY A 155 7.31 6.15 0.49
N ALA A 156 8.44 6.18 1.21
CA ALA A 156 8.47 6.07 2.67
C ALA A 156 7.77 7.25 3.36
N ALA A 157 7.93 8.48 2.84
CA ALA A 157 7.20 9.64 3.33
C ALA A 157 5.67 9.49 3.13
N THR A 158 5.26 9.05 1.94
CA THR A 158 3.86 8.78 1.61
C THR A 158 3.27 7.67 2.50
N ALA A 159 4.01 6.57 2.67
CA ALA A 159 3.61 5.45 3.52
C ALA A 159 3.45 5.85 4.99
N ARG A 160 4.35 6.66 5.54
CA ARG A 160 4.23 7.19 6.92
C ARG A 160 3.00 8.09 7.08
N ARG A 161 2.67 8.90 6.06
CA ARG A 161 1.44 9.71 6.05
C ARG A 161 0.21 8.80 6.10
N ILE A 162 0.15 7.78 5.24
CA ILE A 162 -0.95 6.82 5.21
C ILE A 162 -1.07 6.07 6.54
N ALA A 163 0.05 5.62 7.13
CA ALA A 163 0.06 4.96 8.44
C ALA A 163 -0.60 5.82 9.54
N ARG A 164 -0.24 7.12 9.61
CA ARG A 164 -0.87 8.07 10.55
C ARG A 164 -2.36 8.26 10.27
N LEU A 165 -2.74 8.29 8.99
CA LEU A 165 -4.14 8.46 8.60
C LEU A 165 -5.01 7.27 9.00
N GLU A 166 -4.51 6.05 8.77
CA GLU A 166 -5.23 4.80 9.07
C GLU A 166 -5.06 4.35 10.53
N GLY A 167 -4.18 4.99 11.31
CA GLY A 167 -3.83 4.53 12.66
C GLY A 167 -3.12 3.17 12.65
N ALA A 168 -2.36 2.91 11.60
CA ALA A 168 -1.73 1.62 11.33
C ALA A 168 -0.24 1.64 11.71
N GLU A 169 0.28 0.47 12.08
CA GLU A 169 1.67 0.29 12.48
C GLU A 169 2.43 -0.59 11.51
N GLY A 170 3.72 -0.32 11.32
CA GLY A 170 4.51 -1.12 10.39
C GLY A 170 5.97 -0.69 10.36
N GLU A 171 6.83 -1.64 10.01
CA GLU A 171 8.23 -1.37 9.69
C GLU A 171 8.37 -1.25 8.18
N LEU A 172 8.97 -0.14 7.74
CA LEU A 172 9.22 0.15 6.32
C LEU A 172 10.71 0.10 6.07
N ALA A 173 11.14 -0.81 5.20
CA ALA A 173 12.50 -0.81 4.68
C ALA A 173 12.61 0.31 3.63
N ILE A 174 13.63 1.15 3.74
CA ILE A 174 13.87 2.26 2.82
C ILE A 174 15.07 1.89 1.96
N ASP A 175 14.91 2.00 0.65
CA ASP A 175 16.03 1.99 -0.28
C ASP A 175 16.60 3.41 -0.27
N ASP A 176 17.73 3.59 0.40
CA ASP A 176 18.49 4.83 0.28
C ASP A 176 19.03 4.87 -1.15
N CYS A 177 18.24 5.41 -2.08
CA CYS A 177 18.69 5.62 -3.44
C CYS A 177 20.03 6.35 -3.41
N CYS A 178 20.97 5.89 -4.24
CA CYS A 178 22.34 6.40 -4.40
C CYS A 178 22.47 7.94 -4.45
N CYS A 179 21.41 8.66 -4.85
CA CYS A 179 21.32 10.12 -4.85
C CYS A 179 21.32 10.75 -3.45
N ALA A 180 20.71 10.11 -2.44
CA ALA A 180 20.70 10.60 -1.07
C ALA A 180 22.07 10.40 -0.40
N ASP A 181 22.74 9.28 -0.71
CA ASP A 181 24.13 9.04 -0.29
C ASP A 181 25.13 9.95 -1.01
N ALA A 182 24.91 10.27 -2.29
CA ALA A 182 25.71 11.26 -3.01
C ALA A 182 25.56 12.67 -2.44
N ALA A 183 24.35 13.05 -1.98
CA ALA A 183 24.11 14.33 -1.31
C ALA A 183 24.67 14.37 0.13
N ARG A 184 24.81 13.21 0.79
CA ARG A 184 25.44 13.08 2.12
C ARG A 184 26.96 12.95 2.06
N ARG A 185 27.55 12.62 0.92
CA ARG A 185 29.01 12.61 0.74
C ARG A 185 29.53 14.05 0.80
N PRO A 186 30.47 14.37 1.70
CA PRO A 186 31.16 15.65 1.62
C PRO A 186 31.84 15.74 0.25
N ALA A 187 31.74 16.92 -0.39
CA ALA A 187 32.39 17.17 -1.66
C ALA A 187 33.88 16.78 -1.58
N PRO A 188 34.47 16.20 -2.65
CA PRO A 188 35.90 15.91 -2.67
C PRO A 188 36.64 17.22 -2.36
N GLN A 189 37.41 17.22 -1.28
CA GLN A 189 38.25 18.36 -0.94
C GLN A 189 39.23 18.56 -2.10
N ILE A 190 39.06 19.67 -2.82
CA ILE A 190 40.05 20.14 -3.77
C ILE A 190 41.32 20.39 -2.94
N PRO A 191 42.44 19.70 -3.19
CA PRO A 191 43.67 19.96 -2.47
C PRO A 191 44.18 21.33 -2.93
N GLY A 192 44.02 22.36 -2.10
CA GLY A 192 44.64 23.64 -2.42
C GLY A 192 44.04 24.93 -1.85
N ASP A 193 43.01 24.90 -1.00
CA ASP A 193 42.58 26.14 -0.34
C ASP A 193 43.16 26.25 1.07
N LEU A 194 44.19 27.10 1.17
CA LEU A 194 44.87 27.47 2.41
C LEU A 194 43.88 28.13 3.39
N PRO A 195 44.02 27.92 4.70
CA PRO A 195 43.15 28.57 5.66
C PRO A 195 43.55 30.04 5.80
N LEU A 196 42.67 30.96 5.41
CA LEU A 196 42.78 32.37 5.80
C LEU A 196 41.89 32.64 7.01
N ILE A 197 42.52 33.15 8.07
CA ILE A 197 41.93 33.49 9.36
C ILE A 197 41.17 34.83 9.27
N ARG A 198 40.08 34.87 10.04
CA ARG A 198 39.18 35.97 10.47
C ARG A 198 39.60 37.45 10.31
N LEU A 199 38.57 38.27 10.08
CA LEU A 199 38.12 39.29 11.04
C LEU A 199 36.70 38.97 11.51
#